data_AF-A0A429FMZ4-F1
#
_entry.id   AF-A0A429FMZ4-F1
#
_cell.length_a   1.000
_cell.length_b   1.000
_cell.length_c   1.000
_cell.angle_alpha   90.00
_cell.angle_beta   90.00
_cell.angle_gamma   90.00
#
_symmetry.space_group_name_H-M   'P 1'
#
loop_
_entity.id
_entity.type
_entity.pdbx_description
1 polymer ?
#
loop_
_entity_poly.entity_id
_entity_poly.type
_entity_poly.pdbx_seq_one_letter_code
_entity_poly.pdbx_strand_id
1 'polypeptide(L)'
;MAIGPVTLYAVVAVAPSVLFWCALKVPALMRRWRHRREPETPIGPPIEKLAADLRRVHRLLAELPPGASAVRRYGTRQAYDALLVQACREVEVDHRLDGLPEGFEREIERLRVEESLAERGLSVS
;
A
#
# COMPACT_ATOMS: atom_id res chain seq x y z
N MET A 1 -59.09 -27.90 24.08
CA MET A 1 -57.87 -27.81 23.26
C MET A 1 -58.22 -27.21 21.90
N ALA A 2 -58.10 -25.88 21.76
CA ALA A 2 -58.34 -25.16 20.50
C ALA A 2 -57.11 -24.27 20.21
N ILE A 3 -55.94 -24.92 20.10
CA ILE A 3 -54.66 -24.24 19.90
C ILE A 3 -54.37 -24.01 18.40
N GLY A 4 -55.06 -24.74 17.52
CA GLY A 4 -54.83 -24.76 16.07
C GLY A 4 -55.01 -23.42 15.33
N PRO A 5 -56.11 -22.65 15.54
CA PRO A 5 -56.32 -21.43 14.76
C PRO A 5 -55.49 -20.25 15.28
N VAL A 6 -55.28 -20.15 16.59
CA VAL A 6 -54.54 -19.03 17.21
C VAL A 6 -53.07 -19.03 16.81
N THR A 7 -52.45 -20.20 16.71
CA THR A 7 -51.06 -20.31 16.23
C THR A 7 -50.93 -19.92 14.77
N LEU A 8 -51.93 -20.25 13.94
CA LEU A 8 -51.96 -19.91 12.52
C LEU A 8 -52.05 -18.38 12.32
N TYR A 9 -52.91 -17.70 13.07
CA TYR A 9 -52.99 -16.23 13.04
C TYR A 9 -51.74 -15.56 13.59
N ALA A 10 -51.17 -16.09 14.68
CA ALA A 10 -49.93 -15.55 15.25
C ALA A 10 -48.76 -15.64 14.25
N VAL A 11 -48.64 -16.75 13.53
CA VAL A 11 -47.60 -16.90 12.49
C VAL A 11 -47.80 -15.93 11.33
N VAL A 12 -49.03 -15.78 10.83
CA VAL A 12 -49.33 -14.86 9.72
C VAL A 12 -49.11 -13.39 10.10
N ALA A 13 -49.41 -13.00 11.35
CA ALA A 13 -49.22 -11.64 11.81
C ALA A 13 -47.75 -11.31 12.12
N VAL A 14 -46.99 -12.26 12.67
CA VAL A 14 -45.60 -12.03 13.11
C VAL A 14 -44.59 -12.19 11.98
N ALA A 15 -44.86 -13.08 11.01
CA ALA A 15 -43.97 -13.34 9.88
C ALA A 15 -43.57 -12.08 9.08
N PRO A 16 -44.49 -11.19 8.63
CA PRO A 16 -44.11 -10.01 7.86
C PRO A 16 -43.27 -9.03 8.68
N SER A 17 -43.55 -8.88 9.98
CA SER A 17 -42.78 -8.02 10.87
C SER A 17 -41.36 -8.53 11.10
N VAL A 18 -41.20 -9.85 11.28
CA VAL A 18 -39.88 -10.49 11.44
C VAL A 18 -39.09 -10.43 10.14
N LEU A 19 -39.72 -10.70 8.99
CA LEU A 19 -39.08 -10.59 7.67
C LEU A 19 -38.61 -9.16 7.39
N PHE A 20 -39.44 -8.16 7.67
CA PHE A 20 -39.08 -6.75 7.50
C PHE A 20 -37.93 -6.34 8.43
N TRP A 21 -37.97 -6.76 9.68
CA TRP A 21 -36.89 -6.51 10.65
C TRP A 21 -35.56 -7.16 10.23
N CYS A 22 -35.61 -8.42 9.78
CA CYS A 22 -34.46 -9.12 9.24
C CYS A 22 -33.90 -8.40 8.01
N ALA A 23 -34.75 -8.02 7.06
CA ALA A 23 -34.32 -7.29 5.85
C ALA A 23 -33.61 -5.97 6.18
N LEU A 24 -34.07 -5.24 7.21
CA LEU A 24 -33.41 -4.01 7.67
C LEU A 24 -32.08 -4.25 8.40
N LYS A 25 -31.93 -5.39 9.08
CA LYS A 25 -30.71 -5.73 9.83
C LYS A 25 -29.62 -6.39 8.96
N VAL A 26 -30.00 -7.03 7.85
CA VAL A 26 -29.09 -7.65 6.88
C VAL A 26 -28.00 -6.69 6.39
N PRO A 27 -28.28 -5.46 5.91
CA PRO A 27 -27.23 -4.55 5.42
C PRO A 27 -26.28 -4.08 6.53
N ALA A 28 -26.77 -3.91 7.77
CA ALA A 28 -25.93 -3.53 8.90
C ALA A 28 -25.02 -4.69 9.35
N LEU A 29 -25.54 -5.92 9.35
CA LEU A 29 -24.75 -7.11 9.65
C LEU A 29 -23.72 -7.39 8.55
N MET A 30 -24.11 -7.21 7.29
CA MET A 30 -23.24 -7.33 6.10
C MET A 30 -22.11 -6.30 6.14
N ARG A 31 -22.39 -5.03 6.51
CA ARG A 31 -21.34 -4.01 6.71
C ARG A 31 -20.35 -4.42 7.81
N ARG A 32 -20.84 -4.97 8.92
CA ARG A 32 -20.01 -5.40 10.05
C ARG A 32 -19.13 -6.60 9.69
N TRP A 33 -19.65 -7.51 8.87
CA TRP A 33 -18.89 -8.64 8.32
C TRP A 33 -17.89 -8.19 7.26
N ARG A 34 -18.23 -7.19 6.44
CA ARG A 34 -17.32 -6.62 5.45
C ARG A 34 -16.15 -5.87 6.09
N HIS A 35 -16.38 -5.14 7.19
CA HIS A 35 -15.30 -4.54 7.99
C HIS A 35 -14.40 -5.58 8.67
N ARG A 36 -14.90 -6.79 8.96
CA ARG A 36 -14.04 -7.89 9.46
C ARG A 36 -13.26 -8.59 8.35
N ARG A 37 -13.65 -8.40 7.09
CA ARG A 37 -12.96 -8.91 5.89
C ARG A 37 -12.14 -7.82 5.19
N GLU A 38 -11.91 -6.70 5.85
CA GLU A 38 -11.06 -5.64 5.33
C GLU A 38 -9.66 -6.25 5.16
N PRO A 39 -9.15 -6.37 3.93
CA PRO A 39 -7.86 -7.01 3.68
C PRO A 39 -6.77 -6.28 4.44
N GLU A 40 -5.74 -7.01 4.86
CA GLU A 40 -4.59 -6.48 5.57
C GLU A 40 -4.11 -5.21 4.86
N THR A 41 -4.13 -4.10 5.59
CA THR A 41 -3.67 -2.82 5.08
C THR A 41 -2.19 -2.97 4.78
N PRO A 42 -1.73 -2.72 3.53
CA PRO A 42 -0.31 -2.82 3.21
C PRO A 42 0.51 -1.99 4.21
N ILE A 43 1.52 -2.60 4.82
CA ILE A 43 2.42 -1.95 5.77
C ILE A 43 3.42 -1.12 4.96
N GLY A 44 2.98 0.03 4.44
CA GLY A 44 3.80 0.90 3.59
C GLY A 44 2.96 1.71 2.60
N PRO A 45 3.49 2.77 1.97
CA PRO A 45 2.82 3.35 0.81
C PRO A 45 2.67 2.26 -0.27
N PRO A 46 1.58 2.28 -1.05
CA PRO A 46 1.39 1.31 -2.13
C PRO A 46 2.63 1.30 -3.04
N ILE A 47 3.08 0.10 -3.41
CA ILE A 47 4.32 -0.11 -4.16
C ILE A 47 4.35 0.69 -5.47
N GLU A 48 3.17 0.94 -6.05
CA GLU A 48 2.98 1.79 -7.23
C GLU A 48 3.35 3.25 -6.97
N LYS A 49 3.03 3.77 -5.78
CA LYS A 49 3.40 5.13 -5.38
C LYS A 49 4.91 5.21 -5.16
N LEU A 50 5.51 4.19 -4.57
CA LEU A 50 6.96 4.13 -4.36
C LEU A 50 7.71 4.11 -5.70
N ALA A 51 7.25 3.30 -6.67
CA ALA A 51 7.79 3.29 -8.03
C ALA A 51 7.62 4.65 -8.72
N ALA A 52 6.47 5.32 -8.55
CA ALA A 52 6.25 6.65 -9.11
C ALA A 52 7.17 7.72 -8.49
N ASP A 53 7.37 7.67 -7.17
CA ASP A 53 8.27 8.57 -6.44
C ASP A 53 9.73 8.34 -6.85
N LEU A 54 10.16 7.08 -7.02
CA LEU A 54 11.48 6.74 -7.54
C LEU A 54 11.73 7.34 -8.93
N ARG A 55 10.83 7.10 -9.90
CA ARG A 55 10.93 7.67 -11.26
C ARG A 55 10.90 9.19 -11.24
N ARG A 56 10.14 9.80 -10.32
CA ARG A 56 10.08 11.25 -10.16
C ARG A 56 11.42 11.80 -9.67
N VAL A 57 12.00 11.23 -8.62
CA VAL A 57 13.28 11.71 -8.07
C VAL A 57 14.44 11.41 -9.03
N HIS A 58 14.43 10.27 -9.72
CA HIS A 58 15.39 9.95 -10.77
C HIS A 58 15.41 11.05 -11.85
N ARG A 59 14.24 11.42 -12.37
CA ARG A 59 14.12 12.54 -13.33
C ARG A 59 14.60 13.86 -12.76
N LEU A 60 14.24 14.20 -11.52
CA LEU A 60 14.73 15.42 -10.87
C LEU A 60 16.26 15.46 -10.74
N LEU A 61 16.90 14.29 -10.57
CA LEU A 61 18.35 14.18 -10.52
C LEU A 61 18.98 14.32 -11.92
N ALA A 62 18.37 13.71 -12.95
CA ALA A 62 18.82 13.80 -14.34
C ALA A 62 18.65 15.21 -14.94
N GLU A 63 17.55 15.89 -14.60
CA GLU A 63 17.20 17.23 -15.09
C GLU A 63 17.85 18.36 -14.27
N LEU A 64 18.74 18.02 -13.33
CA LEU A 64 19.32 19.01 -12.44
C LEU A 64 20.26 19.95 -13.22
N PRO A 65 20.07 21.29 -13.15
CA PRO A 65 20.85 22.22 -13.94
C PRO A 65 22.37 22.08 -13.69
N PRO A 66 23.22 22.31 -14.70
CA PRO A 66 24.68 22.27 -14.53
C PRO A 66 25.18 23.29 -13.49
N GLY A 67 24.41 24.35 -13.19
CA GLY A 67 24.69 25.32 -12.11
C GLY A 67 23.99 25.07 -10.76
N ALA A 68 23.30 23.93 -10.56
CA ALA A 68 22.63 23.65 -9.29
C ALA A 68 23.63 23.62 -8.11
N SER A 69 23.21 24.14 -6.95
CA SER A 69 24.06 24.13 -5.77
C SER A 69 24.42 22.71 -5.35
N ALA A 70 25.61 22.53 -4.78
CA ALA A 70 26.06 21.24 -4.24
C ALA A 70 25.04 20.67 -3.24
N VAL A 71 24.46 21.52 -2.39
CA VAL A 71 23.41 21.17 -1.42
C VAL A 71 22.18 20.58 -2.12
N ARG A 72 21.73 21.18 -3.23
CA ARG A 72 20.56 20.68 -3.97
C ARG A 72 20.85 19.32 -4.59
N ARG A 73 22.01 19.13 -5.22
CA ARG A 73 22.36 17.82 -5.80
C ARG A 73 22.45 16.75 -4.73
N TYR A 74 23.10 17.10 -3.62
CA TYR A 74 23.27 16.21 -2.48
C TYR A 74 21.92 15.82 -1.87
N GLY A 75 21.05 16.79 -1.59
CA GLY A 75 19.72 16.54 -1.05
C GLY A 75 18.85 15.67 -1.97
N THR A 76 18.88 15.90 -3.28
CA THR A 76 18.17 15.04 -4.25
C THR A 76 18.71 13.61 -4.26
N ARG A 77 20.04 13.43 -4.19
CA ARG A 77 20.66 12.09 -4.08
C ARG A 77 20.31 11.37 -2.78
N GLN A 78 20.30 12.07 -1.65
CA GLN A 78 19.87 11.49 -0.36
C GLN A 78 18.41 11.06 -0.42
N ALA A 79 17.53 11.89 -0.99
CA ALA A 79 16.12 11.54 -1.16
C ALA A 79 15.94 10.31 -2.06
N TYR A 80 16.76 10.21 -3.11
CA TYR A 80 16.76 9.04 -3.98
C TYR A 80 17.21 7.76 -3.26
N ASP A 81 18.30 7.83 -2.49
CA ASP A 81 18.80 6.68 -1.72
C ASP A 81 17.79 6.20 -0.67
N ALA A 82 17.13 7.14 0.02
CA ALA A 82 16.08 6.80 0.98
C ALA A 82 14.92 6.04 0.32
N LEU A 83 14.52 6.43 -0.89
CA LEU A 83 13.49 5.74 -1.65
C LEU A 83 13.96 4.34 -2.12
N LEU A 84 15.23 4.20 -2.53
CA LEU A 84 15.80 2.90 -2.89
C LEU A 84 15.84 1.94 -1.69
N VAL A 85 16.23 2.43 -0.51
CA VAL A 85 16.22 1.67 0.74
C VAL A 85 14.80 1.23 1.09
N GLN A 86 13.82 2.15 0.96
CA GLN A 86 12.43 1.81 1.18
C GLN A 86 11.95 0.73 0.20
N ALA A 87 12.27 0.86 -1.10
CA ALA A 87 11.91 -0.13 -2.10
C ALA A 87 12.53 -1.49 -1.82
N CYS A 88 13.80 -1.52 -1.41
CA CYS A 88 14.47 -2.76 -1.01
C CYS A 88 13.76 -3.46 0.15
N ARG A 89 13.23 -2.70 1.13
CA ARG A 89 12.48 -3.29 2.25
C ARG A 89 11.16 -3.90 1.80
N GLU A 90 10.42 -3.22 0.91
CA GLU A 90 9.13 -3.71 0.39
C GLU A 90 9.28 -4.98 -0.46
N VAL A 91 10.37 -5.11 -1.21
CA VAL A 91 10.61 -6.29 -2.06
C VAL A 91 11.65 -7.25 -1.51
N GLU A 92 12.07 -7.10 -0.25
CA GLU A 92 13.03 -7.97 0.45
C GLU A 92 14.35 -8.17 -0.33
N VAL A 93 14.98 -7.07 -0.72
CA VAL A 93 16.32 -7.01 -1.33
C VAL A 93 17.33 -6.54 -0.28
N ASP A 94 18.38 -7.32 -0.06
CA ASP A 94 19.50 -6.90 0.80
C ASP A 94 20.23 -5.72 0.18
N HIS A 95 20.59 -4.71 0.96
CA HIS A 95 21.32 -3.53 0.49
C HIS A 95 22.32 -3.02 1.53
N ARG A 96 23.32 -2.24 1.10
CA ARG A 96 24.32 -1.60 1.98
C ARG A 96 24.30 -0.08 1.94
N LEU A 97 23.32 0.53 1.26
CA LEU A 97 23.22 1.98 1.05
C LEU A 97 23.32 2.83 2.34
N ASP A 98 22.71 2.38 3.44
CA ASP A 98 22.73 3.09 4.73
C ASP A 98 24.10 3.04 5.43
N GLY A 99 24.92 2.03 5.13
CA GLY A 99 26.22 1.80 5.77
C GLY A 99 27.41 2.37 5.00
N LEU A 100 27.22 2.78 3.75
CA LEU A 100 28.29 3.28 2.89
C LEU A 100 28.39 4.81 2.98
N PRO A 101 29.60 5.36 3.15
CA PRO A 101 29.81 6.80 3.06
C PRO A 101 29.60 7.29 1.62
N GLU A 102 29.35 8.59 1.48
CA GLU A 102 29.24 9.22 0.17
C GLU A 102 30.52 9.07 -0.64
N GLY A 103 30.37 8.68 -1.91
CA GLY A 103 31.48 8.44 -2.82
C GLY A 103 31.22 7.28 -3.76
N PHE A 104 32.29 6.83 -4.42
CA PHE A 104 32.23 5.86 -5.50
C PHE A 104 31.64 4.50 -5.08
N GLU A 105 31.95 4.01 -3.88
CA GLU A 105 31.40 2.73 -3.39
C GLU A 105 29.86 2.78 -3.25
N ARG A 106 29.32 3.89 -2.75
CA ARG A 106 27.88 4.09 -2.63
C ARG A 106 27.21 4.28 -3.99
N GLU A 107 27.91 4.87 -4.97
CA GLU A 107 27.43 4.94 -6.35
C GLU A 107 27.35 3.56 -7.01
N ILE A 108 28.34 2.68 -6.78
CA ILE A 108 28.28 1.29 -7.26
C ILE A 108 27.14 0.52 -6.62
N GLU A 109 27.00 0.60 -5.28
CA GLU A 109 25.92 -0.08 -4.58
C GLU A 109 24.54 0.38 -5.07
N ARG A 110 24.39 1.67 -5.39
CA ARG A 110 23.17 2.25 -5.97
C ARG A 110 22.81 1.58 -7.29
N LEU A 111 23.77 1.45 -8.22
CA LEU A 111 23.54 0.77 -9.50
C LEU A 111 23.16 -0.70 -9.30
N ARG A 112 23.87 -1.41 -8.41
CA ARG A 112 23.56 -2.81 -8.08
C ARG A 112 22.15 -2.96 -7.50
N VAL A 113 21.74 -2.03 -6.63
CA VAL A 113 20.39 -2.00 -6.04
C VAL A 113 19.33 -1.71 -7.10
N GLU A 114 19.55 -0.73 -7.98
CA GLU A 114 18.63 -0.42 -9.06
C GLU A 114 18.38 -1.63 -9.97
N GLU A 115 19.45 -2.36 -10.33
CA GLU A 115 19.35 -3.60 -11.08
C GLU A 115 18.56 -4.68 -10.32
N SER A 116 18.88 -4.89 -9.03
CA SER A 116 18.17 -5.86 -8.18
C SER A 116 16.67 -5.54 -8.05
N LEU A 117 16.30 -4.26 -8.00
CA LEU A 117 14.91 -3.81 -7.97
C LEU A 117 14.23 -4.04 -9.33
N ALA A 118 14.92 -3.77 -10.43
CA ALA A 118 14.41 -4.01 -11.78
C ALA A 118 14.13 -5.51 -12.02
N GLU A 119 15.00 -6.40 -11.56
CA GLU A 119 14.79 -7.86 -11.61
C GLU A 119 13.53 -8.30 -10.84
N ARG A 120 13.15 -7.58 -9.79
CA ARG A 120 11.91 -7.81 -9.02
C ARG A 120 10.70 -7.04 -9.57
N GLY A 121 10.83 -6.39 -10.73
CA GLY A 121 9.74 -5.70 -11.42
C GLY A 121 9.55 -4.22 -11.05
N LEU A 122 10.46 -3.64 -10.25
CA LEU A 122 10.48 -2.22 -9.91
C LEU A 122 11.49 -1.48 -10.78
N SER A 123 11.09 -1.09 -12.00
CA SER A 123 11.92 -0.29 -12.90
C SER A 123 11.92 1.19 -12.52
N VAL A 124 13.13 1.74 -12.35
CA VAL A 124 13.38 3.14 -11.98
C VAL A 124 13.66 4.03 -13.20
N SER A 125 13.95 3.42 -14.36
CA SER A 125 14.16 4.06 -15.66
C SER A 125 12.88 4.65 -16.26
#